data_AF-A0AAD8ZJH3-F1
#
_entry.id   AF-A0AAD8ZJH3-F1
#
_cell.length_a   1.000
_cell.length_b   1.000
_cell.length_c   1.000
_cell.angle_alpha   90.00
_cell.angle_beta   90.00
_cell.angle_gamma   90.00
#
_symmetry.space_group_name_H-M   'P 1'
#
loop_
_entity.id
_entity.type
_entity.pdbx_description
1 polymer ?
#
loop_
_entity_poly.entity_id
_entity_poly.type
_entity_poly.pdbx_seq_one_letter_code
_entity_poly.pdbx_strand_id
1 'polypeptide(L)'
;MKPRPSMNDYRPVALTSVVMKCFEKLVRDFIISSLPSHLFMDPLQFAYRQNRSTDDAIAHLLHTTLTHLDKGRGNDVKMLFVDYSLAFNTTIPSLLTAKLEDLGLHTSLCDWISNFLTDRPHSTIIVTFADDTVVMGLISDNDERAYLEEIKHLETWCQGNNLLLNLFKTKELIVDCSKKQEQHYQPVRINGTTVERADSFRYLGVHISQDLSWSHHTNSLAKKARQRLYHLRRLKDFRLPSKVLRNFYTCTIESILMGNITVRFGNSAKENRQALQRVVLSAERITHTELSDLQTTYYKRCQTKARRIAKDPTHPNNRLFSLLREKQPGKHRNNQTNT
;
A
#
# COMPACT_ATOMS: atom_id res chain seq x y z
N MET A 1 -27.50 9.31 -2.73
CA MET A 1 -26.85 10.07 -3.81
C MET A 1 -25.38 10.28 -3.44
N LYS A 2 -24.42 10.00 -4.32
CA LYS A 2 -23.04 10.50 -4.10
C LYS A 2 -23.09 12.03 -4.24
N PRO A 3 -22.42 12.81 -3.38
CA PRO A 3 -22.34 14.27 -3.53
C PRO A 3 -21.74 14.62 -4.90
N ARG A 4 -22.15 15.76 -5.47
CA ARG A 4 -21.57 16.27 -6.72
C ARG A 4 -20.07 16.49 -6.51
N PRO A 5 -19.21 16.13 -7.48
CA PRO A 5 -17.78 16.34 -7.34
C PRO A 5 -17.50 17.84 -7.19
N SER A 6 -16.75 18.19 -6.15
CA SER A 6 -16.22 19.53 -5.92
C SER A 6 -15.01 19.77 -6.83
N MET A 7 -14.60 21.04 -7.03
CA MET A 7 -13.37 21.35 -7.79
C MET A 7 -12.13 20.63 -7.23
N ASN A 8 -12.11 20.34 -5.93
CA ASN A 8 -11.02 19.61 -5.26
C ASN A 8 -10.97 18.10 -5.59
N ASP A 9 -11.99 17.56 -6.25
CA ASP A 9 -12.01 16.14 -6.67
C ASP A 9 -11.30 15.90 -8.01
N TYR A 10 -11.02 16.97 -8.77
CA TYR A 10 -10.25 16.89 -10.01
C TYR A 10 -8.76 16.96 -9.71
N ARG A 11 -7.98 16.06 -10.31
CA ARG A 11 -6.51 16.09 -10.28
C ARG A 11 -6.01 16.60 -11.63
N PRO A 12 -5.52 17.85 -11.73
CA PRO A 12 -4.82 18.31 -12.92
C PRO A 12 -3.59 17.41 -13.15
N VAL A 13 -3.28 17.09 -14.39
CA VAL A 13 -2.04 16.37 -14.73
C VAL A 13 -1.28 17.23 -15.72
N ALA A 14 -0.12 17.76 -15.31
CA ALA A 14 0.78 18.46 -16.20
C ALA A 14 1.50 17.43 -17.08
N LEU A 15 1.15 17.38 -18.37
CA LEU A 15 1.83 16.53 -19.33
C LEU A 15 3.01 17.28 -19.94
N THR A 16 4.23 16.90 -19.57
CA THR A 16 5.44 17.38 -20.23
C THR A 16 5.65 16.69 -21.58
N SER A 17 6.40 17.36 -22.48
CA SER A 17 6.72 16.83 -23.81
C SER A 17 7.53 15.53 -23.71
N VAL A 18 7.57 14.74 -24.79
CA VAL A 18 8.34 13.48 -24.81
C VAL A 18 9.82 13.73 -24.51
N VAL A 19 10.40 14.77 -25.09
CA VAL A 19 11.79 15.18 -24.86
C VAL A 19 12.00 15.50 -23.38
N MET A 20 11.08 16.26 -22.77
CA MET A 20 11.17 16.63 -21.37
C MET A 20 11.07 15.41 -20.44
N LYS A 21 10.21 14.44 -20.73
CA LYS A 21 10.13 13.18 -19.96
C LYS A 21 11.43 12.38 -20.01
N CYS A 22 12.08 12.34 -21.18
CA CYS A 22 13.40 11.72 -21.30
C CYS A 22 14.44 12.46 -20.46
N PHE A 23 14.41 13.79 -20.46
CA PHE A 23 15.31 14.61 -19.65
C PHE A 23 15.06 14.47 -18.15
N GLU A 24 13.80 14.54 -17.69
CA GLU A 24 13.41 14.29 -16.30
C GLU A 24 13.91 12.93 -15.80
N LYS A 25 13.86 11.90 -16.66
CA LYS A 25 14.40 10.57 -16.33
C LYS A 25 15.92 10.61 -16.09
N LEU A 26 16.67 11.29 -16.97
CA LEU A 26 18.13 11.43 -16.81
C LEU A 26 18.49 12.21 -15.55
N VAL A 27 17.80 13.34 -15.31
CA VAL A 27 18.01 14.16 -14.11
C VAL A 27 17.68 13.38 -12.84
N ARG A 28 16.57 12.63 -12.82
CA ARG A 28 16.22 11.76 -11.69
C ARG A 28 17.29 10.71 -11.43
N ASP A 29 17.76 10.03 -12.47
CA ASP A 29 18.78 8.99 -12.34
C ASP A 29 20.10 9.58 -11.81
N PHE A 30 20.46 10.80 -12.24
CA PHE A 30 21.58 11.57 -11.69
C PHE A 30 21.37 11.92 -10.21
N ILE A 31 20.23 12.54 -9.84
CA ILE A 31 19.90 12.88 -8.44
C ILE A 31 20.01 11.65 -7.54
N ILE A 32 19.39 10.53 -7.93
CA ILE A 32 19.41 9.29 -7.15
C ILE A 32 20.85 8.79 -6.96
N SER A 33 21.71 8.92 -7.97
CA SER A 33 23.11 8.50 -7.88
C SER A 33 23.98 9.43 -7.00
N SER A 34 23.59 10.70 -6.88
CA SER A 34 24.31 11.70 -6.07
C SER A 34 23.85 11.73 -4.62
N LEU A 35 22.62 11.27 -4.32
CA LEU A 35 22.10 11.22 -2.96
C LEU A 35 22.88 10.19 -2.12
N PRO A 36 23.18 10.50 -0.85
CA PRO A 36 23.89 9.58 0.02
C PRO A 36 23.16 8.24 0.16
N SER A 37 23.91 7.13 0.16
CA SER A 37 23.33 5.78 0.31
C SER A 37 22.53 5.61 1.60
N HIS A 38 22.87 6.36 2.66
CA HIS A 38 22.14 6.38 3.92
C HIS A 38 20.75 7.02 3.84
N LEU A 39 20.49 7.88 2.85
CA LEU A 39 19.18 8.50 2.67
C LEU A 39 18.13 7.49 2.16
N PHE A 40 18.59 6.46 1.47
CA PHE A 40 17.76 5.32 1.03
C PHE A 40 17.62 4.25 2.11
N MET A 41 18.09 4.51 3.35
CA MET A 41 18.15 3.48 4.39
C MET A 41 16.90 3.35 5.23
N ASP A 42 15.87 4.20 5.11
CA ASP A 42 14.61 3.88 5.79
C ASP A 42 14.08 2.55 5.24
N PRO A 43 14.17 1.45 6.01
CA PRO A 43 13.80 0.13 5.51
C PRO A 43 12.29 0.03 5.27
N LEU A 44 11.51 0.94 5.86
CA LEU A 44 10.05 0.98 5.82
C LEU A 44 9.48 1.90 4.74
N GLN A 45 10.34 2.60 3.97
CA GLN A 45 9.92 3.24 2.73
C GLN A 45 9.71 2.17 1.65
N PHE A 46 8.47 1.90 1.27
CA PHE A 46 8.15 0.93 0.20
C PHE A 46 7.87 1.59 -1.16
N ALA A 47 7.41 2.84 -1.17
CA ALA A 47 7.15 3.59 -2.39
C ALA A 47 8.47 4.02 -3.06
N TYR A 48 8.45 4.15 -4.39
CA TYR A 48 9.56 4.63 -5.23
C TYR A 48 10.92 3.90 -5.09
N ARG A 49 10.95 2.75 -4.40
CA ARG A 49 12.15 1.90 -4.28
C ARG A 49 12.07 0.69 -5.18
N GLN A 50 13.22 0.32 -5.74
CA GLN A 50 13.34 -0.92 -6.50
C GLN A 50 13.09 -2.13 -5.60
N ASN A 51 12.49 -3.17 -6.15
CA ASN A 51 12.17 -4.42 -5.43
C ASN A 51 11.31 -4.23 -4.17
N ARG A 52 10.51 -3.15 -4.11
CA ARG A 52 9.46 -2.96 -3.11
C ARG A 52 8.12 -2.82 -3.82
N SER A 53 7.05 -3.23 -3.16
CA SER A 53 5.69 -3.14 -3.67
C SER A 53 4.71 -2.78 -2.56
N THR A 54 3.54 -2.30 -2.95
CA THR A 54 2.41 -2.08 -2.02
C THR A 54 2.05 -3.36 -1.25
N ASP A 55 2.17 -4.52 -1.90
CA ASP A 55 1.98 -5.81 -1.24
C ASP A 55 3.00 -6.06 -0.12
N ASP A 56 4.25 -5.59 -0.27
CA ASP A 56 5.28 -5.76 0.76
C ASP A 56 5.01 -4.86 1.97
N ALA A 57 4.53 -3.63 1.72
CA ALA A 57 4.11 -2.71 2.77
C ALA A 57 2.95 -3.27 3.60
N ILE A 58 1.90 -3.76 2.94
CA ILE A 58 0.73 -4.35 3.62
C ILE A 58 1.13 -5.65 4.33
N ALA A 59 1.99 -6.48 3.73
CA ALA A 59 2.48 -7.70 4.38
C ALA A 59 3.28 -7.37 5.64
N HIS A 60 4.16 -6.37 5.59
CA HIS A 60 4.93 -5.91 6.75
C HIS A 60 3.99 -5.38 7.84
N LEU A 61 3.08 -4.49 7.49
CA LEU A 61 2.08 -3.92 8.41
C LEU A 61 1.31 -5.02 9.16
N LEU A 62 0.77 -5.99 8.43
CA LEU A 62 -0.01 -7.09 9.02
C LEU A 62 0.86 -8.05 9.84
N HIS A 63 2.08 -8.34 9.38
CA HIS A 63 3.01 -9.17 10.14
C HIS A 63 3.33 -8.51 11.50
N THR A 64 3.73 -7.24 11.49
CA THR A 64 4.02 -6.48 12.72
C THR A 64 2.80 -6.43 13.63
N THR A 65 1.61 -6.21 13.07
CA THR A 65 0.35 -6.20 13.83
C THR A 65 0.10 -7.54 14.50
N LEU A 66 0.04 -8.62 13.73
CA LEU A 66 -0.27 -9.97 14.23
C LEU A 66 0.78 -10.44 15.24
N THR A 67 2.07 -10.28 14.94
CA THR A 67 3.16 -10.68 15.83
C THR A 67 3.14 -9.93 17.16
N HIS A 68 2.67 -8.68 17.19
CA HIS A 68 2.49 -7.95 18.45
C HIS A 68 1.30 -8.46 19.25
N LEU A 69 0.16 -8.69 18.59
CA LEU A 69 -1.04 -9.23 19.23
C LEU A 69 -0.81 -10.64 19.80
N ASP A 70 0.01 -11.45 19.13
CA ASP A 70 0.34 -12.83 19.57
C ASP A 70 1.19 -12.88 20.85
N LYS A 71 1.80 -11.77 21.29
CA LYS A 71 2.65 -11.73 22.51
C LYS A 71 1.87 -11.94 23.81
N GLY A 72 0.56 -11.75 23.81
CA GLY A 72 -0.27 -11.94 25.00
C GLY A 72 -1.49 -11.02 25.03
N ARG A 73 -2.36 -11.28 26.00
CA ARG A 73 -3.56 -10.46 26.24
C ARG A 73 -3.16 -9.07 26.76
N GLY A 74 -3.86 -8.02 26.33
CA GLY A 74 -3.54 -6.63 26.68
C GLY A 74 -2.55 -5.95 25.72
N ASN A 75 -2.22 -6.59 24.60
CA ASN A 75 -1.50 -5.99 23.49
C ASN A 75 -2.49 -5.59 22.40
N ASP A 76 -2.42 -4.33 21.98
CA ASP A 76 -3.26 -3.75 20.95
C ASP A 76 -2.40 -3.00 19.94
N VAL A 77 -2.96 -2.71 18.77
CA VAL A 77 -2.26 -1.97 17.72
C VAL A 77 -3.11 -0.79 17.28
N LYS A 78 -2.57 0.41 17.41
CA LYS A 78 -3.18 1.65 16.88
C LYS A 78 -2.49 2.00 15.57
N MET A 79 -3.26 2.31 14.53
CA MET A 79 -2.77 2.71 13.22
C MET A 79 -3.37 4.07 12.85
N LEU A 80 -2.54 5.08 12.68
CA LEU A 80 -2.94 6.37 12.12
C LEU A 80 -2.61 6.39 10.64
N PHE A 81 -3.62 6.29 9.79
CA PHE A 81 -3.48 6.47 8.35
C PHE A 81 -3.54 7.95 8.03
N VAL A 82 -2.43 8.48 7.52
CA VAL A 82 -2.22 9.91 7.29
C VAL A 82 -2.41 10.23 5.82
N ASP A 83 -3.23 11.23 5.53
CA ASP A 83 -3.38 11.81 4.20
C ASP A 83 -3.04 13.30 4.25
N TYR A 84 -2.38 13.80 3.22
CA TYR A 84 -1.96 15.19 3.12
C TYR A 84 -2.88 15.96 2.16
N SER A 85 -3.31 17.15 2.58
CA SER A 85 -4.05 18.09 1.73
C SER A 85 -3.11 18.70 0.70
N LEU A 86 -3.21 18.24 -0.55
CA LEU A 86 -2.49 18.82 -1.69
C LEU A 86 -0.96 18.91 -1.45
N ALA A 87 -0.35 17.87 -0.87
CA ALA A 87 1.06 17.85 -0.40
C ALA A 87 2.10 18.50 -1.33
N PHE A 88 1.91 18.35 -2.64
CA PHE A 88 2.81 18.91 -3.63
C PHE A 88 2.53 20.38 -3.98
N ASN A 89 1.28 20.82 -3.90
CA ASN A 89 0.94 22.25 -4.02
C ASN A 89 1.42 23.02 -2.78
N THR A 90 1.59 22.34 -1.65
CA THR A 90 2.13 22.92 -0.42
C THR A 90 3.66 22.85 -0.35
N THR A 91 4.33 22.20 -1.31
CA THR A 91 5.78 22.16 -1.37
C THR A 91 6.32 23.53 -1.77
N ILE A 92 7.08 24.17 -0.87
CA ILE A 92 7.69 25.47 -1.11
C ILE A 92 9.03 25.24 -1.85
N PRO A 93 9.23 25.77 -3.08
CA PRO A 93 10.45 25.55 -3.86
C PRO A 93 11.74 25.97 -3.14
N SER A 94 11.72 27.07 -2.38
CA SER A 94 12.90 27.51 -1.61
C SER A 94 13.27 26.53 -0.49
N LEU A 95 12.28 26.00 0.24
CA LEU A 95 12.50 24.98 1.26
C LEU A 95 13.00 23.66 0.65
N LEU A 96 12.47 23.28 -0.52
CA LEU A 96 12.96 22.12 -1.26
C LEU A 96 14.41 22.30 -1.70
N THR A 97 14.76 23.47 -2.24
CA THR A 97 16.12 23.81 -2.69
C THR A 97 17.12 23.71 -1.54
N ALA A 98 16.83 24.34 -0.39
CA ALA A 98 17.67 24.26 0.79
C ALA A 98 17.92 22.82 1.25
N LYS A 99 16.87 21.98 1.26
CA LYS A 99 17.02 20.56 1.57
C LYS A 99 17.87 19.80 0.55
N LEU A 100 17.72 20.10 -0.74
CA LEU A 100 18.53 19.43 -1.78
C LEU A 100 20.02 19.80 -1.65
N GLU A 101 20.32 21.03 -1.27
CA GLU A 101 21.67 21.48 -0.95
C GLU A 101 22.22 20.81 0.31
N ASP A 102 21.43 20.71 1.38
CA ASP A 102 21.79 19.98 2.61
C ASP A 102 22.08 18.49 2.33
N LEU A 103 21.42 17.92 1.31
CA LEU A 103 21.66 16.55 0.84
C LEU A 103 22.90 16.40 -0.05
N GLY A 104 23.63 17.50 -0.31
CA GLY A 104 24.87 17.51 -1.07
C GLY A 104 24.70 17.61 -2.58
N LEU A 105 23.53 18.01 -3.08
CA LEU A 105 23.34 18.27 -4.52
C LEU A 105 23.95 19.61 -4.91
N HIS A 106 24.53 19.66 -6.11
CA HIS A 106 25.19 20.86 -6.62
C HIS A 106 24.19 22.02 -6.81
N THR A 107 24.56 23.24 -6.40
CA THR A 107 23.70 24.43 -6.47
C THR A 107 23.06 24.63 -7.85
N SER A 108 23.82 24.45 -8.95
CA SER A 108 23.25 24.58 -10.31
C SER A 108 22.10 23.61 -10.63
N LEU A 109 22.11 22.42 -10.03
CA LEU A 109 21.01 21.47 -10.17
C LEU A 109 19.82 21.90 -9.31
N CYS A 110 20.07 22.37 -8.10
CA CYS A 110 19.05 22.93 -7.22
C CYS A 110 18.36 24.16 -7.85
N ASP A 111 19.13 25.06 -8.46
CA ASP A 111 18.62 26.21 -9.22
C ASP A 111 17.79 25.78 -10.42
N TRP A 112 18.24 24.76 -11.16
CA TRP A 112 17.47 24.22 -12.28
C TRP A 112 16.13 23.64 -11.82
N ILE A 113 16.11 22.87 -10.72
CA ILE A 113 14.88 22.32 -10.13
C ILE A 113 13.96 23.46 -9.68
N SER A 114 14.51 24.48 -9.02
CA SER A 114 13.76 25.65 -8.57
C SER A 114 13.10 26.35 -9.76
N ASN A 115 13.87 26.69 -10.80
CA ASN A 115 13.35 27.31 -12.03
C ASN A 115 12.30 26.43 -12.75
N PHE A 116 12.50 25.11 -12.77
CA PHE A 116 11.54 24.16 -13.35
C PHE A 116 10.18 24.15 -12.62
N LEU A 117 10.18 24.46 -11.32
CA LEU A 117 8.98 24.51 -10.48
C LEU A 117 8.34 25.90 -10.43
N THR A 118 9.10 26.98 -10.58
CA THR A 118 8.62 28.37 -10.42
C THR A 118 8.29 29.08 -11.73
N ASP A 119 9.03 28.82 -12.81
CA ASP A 119 9.02 29.65 -14.02
C ASP A 119 8.23 28.99 -15.17
N ARG A 120 6.98 28.58 -14.89
CA ARG A 120 6.05 28.12 -15.93
C ARG A 120 4.96 29.15 -16.18
N PRO A 121 4.54 29.35 -17.45
CA PRO A 121 3.44 30.24 -17.77
C PRO A 121 2.20 29.85 -16.94
N HIS A 122 1.47 30.86 -16.47
CA HIS A 122 0.30 30.78 -15.57
C HIS A 122 -0.81 29.78 -15.98
N SER A 123 -0.69 29.12 -17.12
CA SER A 123 -1.55 28.05 -17.63
C SER A 123 -1.11 26.62 -17.25
N THR A 124 0.01 26.42 -16.56
CA THR A 124 0.53 25.08 -16.23
C THR A 124 0.60 24.84 -14.72
N ILE A 125 -0.38 24.14 -14.16
CA ILE A 125 -0.37 23.72 -12.75
C ILE A 125 0.33 22.36 -12.64
N ILE A 126 1.48 22.30 -11.98
CA ILE A 126 2.09 21.03 -11.58
C ILE A 126 1.33 20.53 -10.36
N VAL A 127 0.59 19.43 -10.53
CA VAL A 127 0.00 18.71 -9.40
C VAL A 127 0.61 17.31 -9.37
N THR A 128 1.40 17.07 -8.34
CA THR A 128 2.00 15.77 -8.03
C THR A 128 1.31 15.20 -6.77
N PHE A 129 1.47 13.91 -6.46
CA PHE A 129 0.75 13.25 -5.35
C PHE A 129 1.69 12.45 -4.45
N ALA A 130 1.68 12.70 -3.13
CA ALA A 130 2.59 12.10 -2.14
C ALA A 130 1.86 11.12 -1.23
N ASP A 131 2.64 10.28 -0.56
CA ASP A 131 2.33 8.88 -0.29
C ASP A 131 1.41 8.61 0.92
N ASP A 132 0.70 7.49 0.82
CA ASP A 132 -0.04 6.90 1.93
C ASP A 132 0.94 6.57 3.08
N THR A 133 0.88 7.33 4.18
CA THR A 133 1.73 7.12 5.36
C THR A 133 0.91 6.51 6.48
N VAL A 134 1.51 5.59 7.24
CA VAL A 134 0.89 4.97 8.40
C VAL A 134 1.82 5.02 9.61
N VAL A 135 1.34 5.61 10.70
CA VAL A 135 2.03 5.58 11.99
C VAL A 135 1.42 4.44 12.81
N MET A 136 2.25 3.50 13.25
CA MET A 136 1.82 2.33 14.01
C MET A 136 2.28 2.44 15.47
N GLY A 137 1.33 2.42 16.39
CA GLY A 137 1.56 2.28 17.82
C GLY A 137 1.38 0.83 18.25
N LEU A 138 2.45 0.20 18.73
CA LEU A 138 2.39 -1.12 19.38
C LEU A 138 2.12 -0.91 20.87
N ILE A 139 0.88 -1.08 21.28
CA ILE A 139 0.43 -0.78 22.63
C ILE A 139 0.56 -2.04 23.48
N SER A 140 1.22 -1.91 24.63
CA SER A 140 1.31 -2.95 25.64
C SER A 140 0.85 -2.37 26.96
N ASP A 141 0.07 -3.14 27.72
CA ASP A 141 -0.44 -2.75 29.04
C ASP A 141 -1.18 -1.41 29.04
N ASN A 142 -1.88 -1.11 27.93
CA ASN A 142 -2.64 0.13 27.73
C ASN A 142 -1.78 1.42 27.79
N ASP A 143 -0.46 1.33 27.54
CA ASP A 143 0.42 2.51 27.46
C ASP A 143 0.49 3.08 26.04
N GLU A 144 -0.19 4.19 25.80
CA GLU A 144 -0.22 4.89 24.51
C GLU A 144 0.77 6.06 24.38
N ARG A 145 1.65 6.29 25.37
CA ARG A 145 2.53 7.47 25.39
C ARG A 145 3.45 7.57 24.18
N ALA A 146 4.18 6.50 23.85
CA ALA A 146 5.10 6.49 22.71
C ALA A 146 4.39 6.77 21.38
N TYR A 147 3.17 6.22 21.21
CA TYR A 147 2.36 6.46 20.02
C TYR A 147 1.90 7.92 19.93
N LEU A 148 1.44 8.50 21.03
CA LEU A 148 1.02 9.91 21.07
C LEU A 148 2.19 10.90 20.90
N GLU A 149 3.37 10.57 21.43
CA GLU A 149 4.60 11.35 21.21
C GLU A 149 5.01 11.34 19.73
N GLU A 150 4.94 10.20 19.06
CA GLU A 150 5.25 10.10 17.63
C GLU A 150 4.28 10.91 16.78
N ILE A 151 2.99 10.93 17.13
CA ILE A 151 1.99 11.76 16.43
C ILE A 151 2.32 13.25 16.60
N LYS A 152 2.76 13.69 17.78
CA LYS A 152 3.19 15.08 18.01
C LYS A 152 4.46 15.43 17.23
N HIS A 153 5.42 14.51 17.13
CA HIS A 153 6.58 14.69 16.28
C HIS A 153 6.19 14.82 14.81
N LEU A 154 5.29 13.95 14.32
CA LEU A 154 4.77 14.05 12.96
C LEU A 154 4.08 15.40 12.72
N GLU A 155 3.26 15.86 13.65
CA GLU A 155 2.58 17.16 13.56
C GLU A 155 3.59 18.31 13.47
N THR A 156 4.57 18.33 14.37
CA THR A 156 5.65 19.35 14.39
C THR A 156 6.46 19.33 13.10
N TRP A 157 6.80 18.13 12.60
CA TRP A 157 7.50 17.96 11.35
C TRP A 157 6.65 18.47 10.17
N CYS A 158 5.36 18.16 10.12
CA CYS A 158 4.46 18.65 9.08
C CYS A 158 4.41 20.19 9.07
N GLN A 159 4.32 20.82 10.24
CA GLN A 159 4.32 22.28 10.37
C GLN A 159 5.63 22.89 9.87
N GLY A 160 6.79 22.34 10.27
CA GLY A 160 8.10 22.81 9.80
C GLY A 160 8.35 22.60 8.30
N ASN A 161 7.62 21.66 7.68
CA ASN A 161 7.76 21.31 6.27
C ASN A 161 6.66 21.88 5.37
N ASN A 162 5.79 22.74 5.91
CA ASN A 162 4.63 23.30 5.21
C ASN A 162 3.74 22.20 4.58
N LEU A 163 3.55 21.10 5.30
CA LEU A 163 2.68 20.01 4.90
C LEU A 163 1.37 20.08 5.70
N LEU A 164 0.26 20.25 4.98
CA LEU A 164 -1.05 20.32 5.61
C LEU A 164 -1.67 18.92 5.68
N LEU A 165 -2.04 18.48 6.88
CA LEU A 165 -2.75 17.22 7.07
C LEU A 165 -4.22 17.32 6.67
N ASN A 166 -4.73 16.32 5.96
CA ASN A 166 -6.15 16.20 5.64
C ASN A 166 -6.88 15.42 6.73
N LEU A 167 -7.31 16.10 7.79
CA LEU A 167 -7.97 15.46 8.94
C LEU A 167 -9.29 14.75 8.60
N PHE A 168 -9.94 15.09 7.48
CA PHE A 168 -11.12 14.38 7.02
C PHE A 168 -10.79 13.01 6.42
N LYS A 169 -9.61 12.86 5.82
CA LYS A 169 -9.14 11.59 5.22
C LYS A 169 -8.21 10.81 6.13
N THR A 170 -7.51 11.49 7.05
CA THR A 170 -6.74 10.86 8.11
C THR A 170 -7.68 10.12 9.05
N LYS A 171 -7.39 8.85 9.33
CA LYS A 171 -8.21 7.99 10.20
C LYS A 171 -7.34 7.21 11.16
N GLU A 172 -7.85 7.03 12.37
CA GLU A 172 -7.30 6.07 13.34
C GLU A 172 -8.03 4.74 13.21
N LEU A 173 -7.30 3.63 13.20
CA LEU A 173 -7.84 2.27 13.28
C LEU A 173 -7.17 1.56 14.45
N ILE A 174 -7.97 0.94 15.32
CA ILE A 174 -7.48 0.19 16.46
C ILE A 174 -7.76 -1.28 16.21
N VAL A 175 -6.75 -2.12 16.36
CA VAL A 175 -6.88 -3.58 16.32
C VAL A 175 -6.69 -4.10 17.73
N ASP A 176 -7.76 -4.64 18.30
CA ASP A 176 -7.83 -5.18 19.66
C ASP A 176 -8.43 -6.59 19.60
N CYS A 177 -7.76 -7.54 20.26
CA CYS A 177 -8.18 -8.95 20.33
C CYS A 177 -8.94 -9.30 21.63
N SER A 178 -9.02 -8.37 22.57
CA SER A 178 -9.73 -8.45 23.84
C SER A 178 -11.20 -8.04 23.68
N LYS A 179 -12.10 -9.02 23.56
CA LYS A 179 -13.56 -8.80 23.60
C LYS A 179 -14.09 -8.15 24.89
N LYS A 180 -13.23 -7.83 25.86
CA LYS A 180 -13.59 -7.38 27.21
C LYS A 180 -13.15 -5.96 27.54
N GLN A 181 -12.47 -5.26 26.64
CA GLN A 181 -11.98 -3.92 26.90
C GLN A 181 -12.58 -2.94 25.90
N GLU A 182 -13.73 -2.37 26.25
CA GLU A 182 -13.97 -0.96 25.93
C GLU A 182 -12.95 -0.13 26.72
N GLN A 183 -11.66 -0.22 26.36
CA GLN A 183 -10.66 0.69 26.87
C GLN A 183 -11.00 2.07 26.30
N HIS A 184 -11.17 3.04 27.20
CA HIS A 184 -11.28 4.46 26.86
C HIS A 184 -9.93 4.99 26.37
N TYR A 185 -9.44 4.49 25.24
CA TYR A 185 -8.30 5.06 24.54
C TYR A 185 -8.58 6.52 24.25
N GLN A 186 -7.62 7.38 24.56
CA GLN A 186 -7.80 8.81 24.34
C GLN A 186 -7.95 9.07 22.83
N PRO A 187 -8.94 9.89 22.41
CA PRO A 187 -9.05 10.27 21.01
C PRO A 187 -7.80 11.04 20.59
N VAL A 188 -7.17 10.59 19.50
CA VAL A 188 -6.03 11.30 18.92
C VAL A 188 -6.47 12.69 18.47
N ARG A 189 -5.71 13.71 18.86
CA ARG A 189 -5.93 15.10 18.45
C ARG A 189 -4.74 15.62 17.68
N ILE A 190 -4.99 16.22 16.52
CA ILE A 190 -4.00 16.87 15.67
C ILE A 190 -4.50 18.29 15.39
N ASN A 191 -3.67 19.30 15.64
CA ASN A 191 -4.03 20.72 15.59
C ASN A 191 -5.33 21.03 16.37
N GLY A 192 -5.49 20.43 17.55
CA GLY A 192 -6.68 20.58 18.40
C GLY A 192 -7.95 19.87 17.90
N THR A 193 -7.91 19.24 16.72
CA THR A 193 -9.06 18.53 16.13
C THR A 193 -8.94 17.04 16.36
N THR A 194 -10.03 16.39 16.77
CA THR A 194 -10.07 14.94 16.99
C THR A 194 -10.07 14.19 15.65
N VAL A 195 -9.18 13.21 15.50
CA VAL A 195 -9.13 12.30 14.35
C VAL A 195 -10.26 11.27 14.46
N GLU A 196 -10.97 11.04 13.35
CA GLU A 196 -12.03 10.03 13.31
C GLU A 196 -11.46 8.61 13.42
N ARG A 197 -12.06 7.80 14.29
CA ARG A 197 -11.78 6.37 14.39
C ARG A 197 -12.65 5.59 13.41
N ALA A 198 -12.04 4.69 12.65
CA ALA A 198 -12.70 3.90 11.62
C ALA A 198 -12.58 2.40 11.90
N ASP A 199 -13.68 1.67 11.72
CA ASP A 199 -13.70 0.20 11.81
C ASP A 199 -12.98 -0.48 10.64
N SER A 200 -12.92 0.22 9.50
CA SER A 200 -12.17 -0.22 8.32
C SER A 200 -11.66 0.96 7.51
N PHE A 201 -10.42 0.86 7.05
CA PHE A 201 -9.77 1.87 6.22
C PHE A 201 -9.20 1.28 4.93
N ARG A 202 -9.21 2.04 3.83
CA ARG A 202 -8.64 1.62 2.55
C ARG A 202 -7.21 2.12 2.41
N TYR A 203 -6.25 1.27 2.68
CA TYR A 203 -4.81 1.55 2.59
C TYR A 203 -4.19 0.83 1.39
N LEU A 204 -3.46 1.56 0.52
CA LEU A 204 -2.76 1.01 -0.65
C LEU A 204 -3.63 0.08 -1.53
N GLY A 205 -4.94 0.39 -1.64
CA GLY A 205 -5.90 -0.37 -2.42
C GLY A 205 -6.61 -1.51 -1.69
N VAL A 206 -6.19 -1.85 -0.46
CA VAL A 206 -6.76 -2.92 0.38
C VAL A 206 -7.60 -2.34 1.52
N HIS A 207 -8.69 -3.01 1.89
CA HIS A 207 -9.41 -2.64 3.12
C HIS A 207 -8.83 -3.42 4.29
N ILE A 208 -8.31 -2.69 5.27
CA ILE A 208 -7.89 -3.21 6.57
C ILE A 208 -9.04 -2.94 7.54
N SER A 209 -9.37 -3.93 8.37
CA SER A 209 -10.49 -3.87 9.32
C SER A 209 -9.95 -4.04 10.73
N GLN A 210 -10.60 -3.45 11.73
CA GLN A 210 -10.22 -3.56 13.15
C GLN A 210 -10.20 -5.02 13.66
N ASP A 211 -11.03 -5.88 13.08
CA ASP A 211 -11.11 -7.31 13.39
C ASP A 211 -10.18 -8.16 12.51
N LEU A 212 -9.34 -7.51 11.70
CA LEU A 212 -8.48 -8.11 10.67
C LEU A 212 -9.23 -9.01 9.66
N SER A 213 -10.57 -8.86 9.57
CA SER A 213 -11.40 -9.61 8.64
C SER A 213 -11.26 -9.09 7.22
N TRP A 214 -11.08 -10.04 6.30
CA TRP A 214 -10.96 -9.77 4.86
C TRP A 214 -12.29 -9.72 4.12
N SER A 215 -13.41 -9.85 4.84
CA SER A 215 -14.76 -9.92 4.26
C SER A 215 -15.12 -8.66 3.49
N HIS A 216 -14.88 -7.47 4.07
CA HIS A 216 -15.18 -6.19 3.42
C HIS A 216 -14.40 -6.04 2.09
N HIS A 217 -13.10 -6.30 2.12
CA HIS A 217 -12.25 -6.26 0.93
C HIS A 217 -12.67 -7.27 -0.13
N THR A 218 -12.86 -8.54 0.28
CA THR A 218 -13.19 -9.65 -0.63
C THR A 218 -14.56 -9.44 -1.29
N ASN A 219 -15.56 -8.95 -0.54
CA ASN A 219 -16.87 -8.63 -1.10
C ASN A 219 -16.79 -7.50 -2.13
N SER A 220 -15.99 -6.46 -1.87
CA SER A 220 -15.73 -5.38 -2.82
C SER A 220 -15.06 -5.88 -4.11
N LEU A 221 -14.05 -6.75 -4.00
CA LEU A 221 -13.42 -7.40 -5.15
C LEU A 221 -14.40 -8.27 -5.94
N ALA A 222 -15.17 -9.12 -5.25
CA ALA A 222 -16.16 -9.98 -5.87
C ALA A 222 -17.22 -9.17 -6.63
N LYS A 223 -17.68 -8.05 -6.06
CA LYS A 223 -18.63 -7.13 -6.72
C LYS A 223 -18.04 -6.54 -8.00
N LYS A 224 -16.81 -6.01 -7.95
CA LYS A 224 -16.11 -5.47 -9.14
C LYS A 224 -15.90 -6.52 -10.22
N ALA A 225 -15.49 -7.72 -9.83
CA ALA A 225 -15.24 -8.82 -10.76
C ALA A 225 -16.55 -9.33 -11.40
N ARG A 226 -17.65 -9.39 -10.64
CA ARG A 226 -18.99 -9.72 -11.17
C ARG A 226 -19.51 -8.69 -12.17
N GLN A 227 -19.26 -7.40 -11.95
CA GLN A 227 -19.58 -6.37 -12.94
C GLN A 227 -18.82 -6.60 -14.25
N ARG A 228 -17.55 -7.02 -14.18
CA ARG A 228 -16.74 -7.33 -15.37
C ARG A 228 -17.16 -8.63 -16.07
N LEU A 229 -17.68 -9.62 -15.31
CA LEU A 229 -18.28 -10.82 -15.90
C LEU A 229 -19.45 -10.50 -16.83
N TYR A 230 -20.26 -9.47 -16.53
CA TYR A 230 -21.34 -9.05 -17.42
C TYR A 230 -20.80 -8.66 -18.80
N HIS A 231 -19.74 -7.87 -18.86
CA HIS A 231 -19.10 -7.51 -20.13
C HIS A 231 -18.50 -8.73 -20.84
N LEU A 232 -17.88 -9.64 -20.09
CA LEU A 232 -17.37 -10.89 -20.66
C LEU A 232 -18.48 -11.75 -21.30
N ARG A 233 -19.68 -11.79 -20.70
CA ARG A 233 -20.85 -12.46 -21.30
C ARG A 233 -21.28 -11.77 -22.59
N ARG A 234 -21.40 -10.44 -22.59
CA ARG A 234 -21.75 -9.70 -23.81
C ARG A 234 -20.75 -9.92 -24.94
N LEU A 235 -19.46 -10.00 -24.62
CA LEU A 235 -18.41 -10.31 -25.59
C LEU A 235 -18.55 -11.73 -26.16
N LYS A 236 -18.99 -12.69 -25.35
CA LYS A 236 -19.34 -14.04 -25.83
C LYS A 236 -20.55 -14.00 -26.75
N ASP A 237 -21.57 -13.20 -26.46
CA ASP A 237 -22.77 -13.07 -27.29
C ASP A 237 -22.44 -12.53 -28.69
N PHE A 238 -21.41 -11.68 -28.80
CA PHE A 238 -20.82 -11.27 -30.09
C PHE A 238 -20.01 -12.35 -30.81
N ARG A 239 -19.97 -13.58 -30.29
CA ARG A 239 -19.27 -14.74 -30.85
C ARG A 239 -17.77 -14.53 -31.05
N LEU A 240 -17.15 -13.74 -30.16
CA LEU A 240 -15.70 -13.52 -30.21
C LEU A 240 -14.92 -14.82 -29.90
N PRO A 241 -13.73 -15.01 -30.49
CA PRO A 241 -12.92 -16.20 -30.25
C PRO A 241 -12.55 -16.36 -28.76
N SER A 242 -12.51 -17.61 -28.28
CA SER A 242 -12.14 -17.93 -26.89
C SER A 242 -10.82 -17.33 -26.43
N LYS A 243 -9.83 -17.20 -27.33
CA LYS A 243 -8.55 -16.53 -27.03
C LYS A 243 -8.74 -15.04 -26.65
N VAL A 244 -9.63 -14.33 -27.35
CA VAL A 244 -9.95 -12.92 -27.07
C VAL A 244 -10.70 -12.81 -25.74
N LEU A 245 -11.65 -13.72 -25.49
CA LEU A 245 -12.38 -13.77 -24.22
C LEU A 245 -11.46 -14.06 -23.04
N ARG A 246 -10.50 -14.98 -23.19
CA ARG A 246 -9.48 -15.28 -22.19
C ARG A 246 -8.58 -14.07 -21.93
N ASN A 247 -8.15 -13.37 -22.98
CA ASN A 247 -7.37 -12.13 -22.82
C ASN A 247 -8.18 -11.07 -22.05
N PHE A 248 -9.45 -10.88 -22.39
CA PHE A 248 -10.32 -9.96 -21.64
C PHE A 248 -10.44 -10.36 -20.17
N TYR A 249 -10.64 -11.66 -19.89
CA TYR A 249 -10.64 -12.18 -18.52
C TYR A 249 -9.32 -11.86 -17.79
N THR A 250 -8.17 -12.17 -18.37
CA THR A 250 -6.86 -11.94 -17.75
C THR A 250 -6.62 -10.46 -17.47
N CYS A 251 -6.91 -9.59 -18.44
CA CYS A 251 -6.69 -8.15 -18.30
C CYS A 251 -7.66 -7.47 -17.32
N THR A 252 -8.91 -7.93 -17.24
CA THR A 252 -9.96 -7.20 -16.51
C THR A 252 -10.45 -7.92 -15.25
N ILE A 253 -10.60 -9.23 -15.24
CA ILE A 253 -11.16 -9.96 -14.10
C ILE A 253 -10.03 -10.47 -13.23
N GLU A 254 -9.11 -11.22 -13.83
CA GLU A 254 -7.96 -11.80 -13.14
C GLU A 254 -7.08 -10.71 -12.52
N SER A 255 -6.79 -9.61 -13.23
CA SER A 255 -5.99 -8.50 -12.68
C SER A 255 -6.52 -7.95 -11.35
N ILE A 256 -7.84 -7.84 -11.18
CA ILE A 256 -8.47 -7.45 -9.90
C ILE A 256 -8.38 -8.57 -8.88
N LEU A 257 -8.72 -9.79 -9.27
CA LEU A 257 -8.66 -10.94 -8.37
C LEU A 257 -7.23 -11.22 -7.90
N MET A 258 -6.22 -10.83 -8.66
CA MET A 258 -4.84 -11.06 -8.31
C MET A 258 -4.20 -9.90 -7.53
N GLY A 259 -4.90 -8.77 -7.39
CA GLY A 259 -4.47 -7.65 -6.57
C GLY A 259 -4.26 -8.08 -5.12
N ASN A 260 -3.07 -7.76 -4.59
CA ASN A 260 -2.62 -8.04 -3.22
C ASN A 260 -2.83 -9.50 -2.75
N ILE A 261 -2.90 -10.46 -3.69
CA ILE A 261 -3.30 -11.85 -3.41
C ILE A 261 -2.38 -12.55 -2.40
N THR A 262 -1.08 -12.22 -2.40
CA THR A 262 -0.09 -12.84 -1.49
C THR A 262 -0.35 -12.49 -0.03
N VAL A 263 -1.02 -11.38 0.23
CA VAL A 263 -1.30 -10.89 1.58
C VAL A 263 -2.67 -11.34 2.05
N ARG A 264 -3.67 -11.25 1.17
CA ARG A 264 -5.08 -11.44 1.56
C ARG A 264 -5.55 -12.88 1.49
N PHE A 265 -5.03 -13.71 0.58
CA PHE A 265 -5.68 -14.99 0.25
C PHE A 265 -5.55 -15.99 1.39
N GLY A 266 -4.35 -16.16 1.95
CA GLY A 266 -4.11 -17.02 3.11
C GLY A 266 -4.92 -16.60 4.35
N ASN A 267 -5.05 -15.29 4.56
CA ASN A 267 -5.74 -14.70 5.71
C ASN A 267 -7.27 -14.58 5.55
N SER A 268 -7.81 -14.83 4.35
CA SER A 268 -9.26 -14.76 4.11
C SER A 268 -9.97 -16.02 4.59
N ALA A 269 -11.16 -15.89 5.18
CA ALA A 269 -12.03 -17.03 5.49
C ALA A 269 -12.32 -17.93 4.26
N LYS A 270 -12.63 -19.21 4.50
CA LYS A 270 -12.86 -20.19 3.43
C LYS A 270 -14.00 -19.77 2.50
N GLU A 271 -15.07 -19.21 3.07
CA GLU A 271 -16.26 -18.74 2.39
C GLU A 271 -15.91 -17.58 1.44
N ASN A 272 -15.05 -16.66 1.89
CA ASN A 272 -14.54 -15.54 1.10
C ASN A 272 -13.70 -16.02 -0.08
N ARG A 273 -12.79 -16.98 0.14
CA ARG A 273 -11.99 -17.59 -0.94
C ARG A 273 -12.88 -18.29 -1.97
N GLN A 274 -13.86 -19.06 -1.51
CA GLN A 274 -14.82 -19.74 -2.39
C GLN A 274 -15.66 -18.75 -3.20
N ALA A 275 -16.07 -17.61 -2.60
CA ALA A 275 -16.83 -16.58 -3.30
C ALA A 275 -16.07 -15.98 -4.49
N LEU A 276 -14.74 -15.80 -4.35
CA LEU A 276 -13.88 -15.36 -5.45
C LEU A 276 -13.62 -16.49 -6.46
N GLN A 277 -13.41 -17.72 -6.01
CA GLN A 277 -13.23 -18.87 -6.92
C GLN A 277 -14.47 -19.09 -7.80
N ARG A 278 -15.68 -18.87 -7.28
CA ARG A 278 -16.92 -18.91 -8.08
C ARG A 278 -16.92 -17.92 -9.25
N VAL A 279 -16.24 -16.78 -9.14
CA VAL A 279 -16.09 -15.82 -10.25
C VAL A 279 -15.21 -16.41 -11.35
N VAL A 280 -14.08 -17.03 -10.99
CA VAL A 280 -13.17 -17.71 -11.94
C VAL A 280 -13.91 -18.82 -12.67
N LEU A 281 -14.61 -19.71 -11.94
CA LEU A 281 -15.41 -20.78 -12.52
C LEU A 281 -16.54 -20.27 -13.43
N SER A 282 -17.07 -19.07 -13.15
CA SER A 282 -18.06 -18.45 -14.03
C SER A 282 -17.42 -17.97 -15.32
N ALA A 283 -16.23 -17.34 -15.25
CA ALA A 283 -15.49 -16.90 -16.43
C ALA A 283 -15.05 -18.09 -17.30
N GLU A 284 -14.60 -19.18 -16.69
CA GLU A 284 -14.21 -20.42 -17.38
C GLU A 284 -15.34 -20.99 -18.22
N ARG A 285 -16.56 -21.09 -17.65
CA ARG A 285 -17.76 -21.50 -18.38
C ARG A 285 -18.14 -20.55 -19.54
N ILE A 286 -17.89 -19.25 -19.39
CA ILE A 286 -18.19 -18.26 -20.43
C ILE A 286 -17.18 -18.39 -21.57
N THR A 287 -15.89 -18.47 -21.25
CA THR A 287 -14.79 -18.48 -22.21
C THR A 287 -14.58 -19.83 -22.90
N HIS A 288 -15.06 -20.93 -22.31
CA HIS A 288 -14.78 -22.31 -22.72
C HIS A 288 -13.27 -22.62 -22.76
N THR A 289 -12.50 -22.02 -21.85
CA THR A 289 -11.06 -22.27 -21.71
C THR A 289 -10.73 -22.53 -20.25
N GLU A 290 -9.86 -23.49 -20.00
CA GLU A 290 -9.35 -23.76 -18.65
C GLU A 290 -8.65 -22.52 -18.08
N LEU A 291 -9.03 -22.13 -16.87
CA LEU A 291 -8.46 -20.99 -16.15
C LEU A 291 -7.77 -21.50 -14.89
N SER A 292 -6.63 -20.90 -14.54
CA SER A 292 -5.93 -21.26 -13.30
C SER A 292 -6.76 -20.91 -12.07
N ASP A 293 -6.82 -21.84 -11.12
CA ASP A 293 -7.46 -21.58 -9.84
C ASP A 293 -6.68 -20.56 -9.00
N LEU A 294 -7.38 -19.91 -8.07
CA LEU A 294 -6.80 -18.85 -7.26
C LEU A 294 -5.74 -19.37 -6.28
N GLN A 295 -5.87 -20.62 -5.81
CA GLN A 295 -4.96 -21.21 -4.84
C GLN A 295 -3.60 -21.54 -5.46
N THR A 296 -3.59 -22.15 -6.65
CA THR A 296 -2.37 -22.39 -7.42
C THR A 296 -1.65 -21.08 -7.73
N THR A 297 -2.39 -20.05 -8.16
CA THR A 297 -1.82 -18.74 -8.48
C THR A 297 -1.26 -18.04 -7.24
N TYR A 298 -1.96 -18.14 -6.10
CA TYR A 298 -1.49 -17.66 -4.81
C TYR A 298 -0.16 -18.29 -4.43
N TYR A 299 -0.04 -19.62 -4.43
CA TYR A 299 1.21 -20.30 -4.07
C TYR A 299 2.38 -19.90 -4.96
N LYS A 300 2.17 -19.85 -6.29
CA LYS A 300 3.19 -19.41 -7.26
C LYS A 300 3.68 -18.00 -6.96
N ARG A 301 2.77 -17.07 -6.64
CA ARG A 301 3.11 -15.68 -6.31
C ARG A 301 3.82 -15.54 -4.98
N CYS A 302 3.36 -16.25 -3.94
CA CYS A 302 4.03 -16.28 -2.64
C CYS A 302 5.46 -16.82 -2.77
N GLN A 303 5.66 -17.91 -3.51
CA GLN A 303 7.00 -18.47 -3.72
C GLN A 303 7.92 -17.51 -4.48
N THR A 304 7.41 -16.86 -5.53
CA THR A 304 8.17 -15.86 -6.30
C THR A 304 8.56 -14.67 -5.44
N LYS A 305 7.62 -14.15 -4.64
CA LYS A 305 7.84 -13.03 -3.72
C LYS A 305 8.84 -13.40 -2.62
N ALA A 306 8.66 -14.55 -1.97
CA ALA A 306 9.59 -15.06 -0.96
C ALA A 306 11.03 -15.18 -1.49
N ARG A 307 11.22 -15.74 -2.70
CA ARG A 307 12.54 -15.81 -3.34
C ARG A 307 13.14 -14.44 -3.61
N ARG A 308 12.34 -13.45 -4.00
CA ARG A 308 12.82 -12.07 -4.22
C ARG A 308 13.26 -11.42 -2.92
N ILE A 309 12.45 -11.54 -1.87
CA ILE A 309 12.75 -10.99 -0.54
C ILE A 309 14.01 -11.64 0.04
N ALA A 310 14.13 -12.97 -0.03
CA ALA A 310 15.28 -13.69 0.49
C ALA A 310 16.61 -13.32 -0.22
N LYS A 311 16.55 -12.95 -1.50
CA LYS A 311 17.71 -12.52 -2.30
C LYS A 311 18.12 -11.05 -2.07
N ASP A 312 17.29 -10.27 -1.40
CA ASP A 312 17.53 -8.84 -1.17
C ASP A 312 17.75 -8.57 0.35
N PRO A 313 19.01 -8.49 0.82
CA PRO A 313 19.33 -8.23 2.22
C PRO A 313 18.80 -6.88 2.73
N THR A 314 18.53 -5.93 1.84
CA THR A 314 18.02 -4.60 2.20
C THR A 314 16.50 -4.59 2.41
N HIS A 315 15.82 -5.70 2.08
CA HIS A 315 14.37 -5.80 2.23
C HIS A 315 13.99 -5.90 3.71
N PRO A 316 13.03 -5.09 4.23
CA PRO A 316 12.67 -5.11 5.65
C PRO A 316 12.23 -6.51 6.11
N ASN A 317 11.48 -7.20 5.27
CA ASN A 317 11.03 -8.58 5.52
C ASN A 317 12.11 -9.66 5.23
N ASN A 318 13.34 -9.33 4.81
CA ASN A 318 14.37 -10.33 4.51
C ASN A 318 14.64 -11.25 5.70
N ARG A 319 14.71 -10.67 6.90
CA ARG A 319 14.94 -11.38 8.17
C ARG A 319 13.87 -12.41 8.51
N LEU A 320 12.68 -12.31 7.91
CA LEU A 320 11.59 -13.28 8.12
C LEU A 320 11.81 -14.59 7.34
N PHE A 321 12.74 -14.60 6.39
CA PHE A 321 13.06 -15.77 5.58
C PHE A 321 14.41 -16.32 6.02
N SER A 322 14.39 -17.37 6.83
CA SER A 322 15.57 -18.20 7.04
C SER A 322 15.62 -19.27 5.96
N LEU A 323 16.79 -19.43 5.32
CA LEU A 323 17.06 -20.61 4.49
C LEU A 323 17.00 -21.82 5.43
N LEU A 324 15.96 -22.65 5.28
CA LEU A 324 15.95 -23.97 5.88
C LEU A 324 17.20 -24.69 5.36
N ARG A 325 18.14 -25.03 6.26
CA ARG A 325 19.29 -25.85 5.90
C ARG A 325 18.77 -27.08 5.15
N GLU A 326 19.24 -27.27 3.93
CA GLU A 326 18.89 -28.46 3.14
C GLU A 326 19.10 -29.68 4.03
N LYS A 327 18.03 -30.43 4.29
CA LYS A 327 18.16 -31.75 4.90
C LYS A 327 19.03 -32.55 3.94
N GLN A 328 20.23 -32.96 4.39
CA GLN A 328 21.00 -33.98 3.69
C GLN A 328 20.07 -35.15 3.35
N PRO A 329 20.11 -35.68 2.12
CA PRO A 329 19.21 -36.74 1.70
C PRO A 329 19.53 -38.02 2.47
N GLY A 330 18.80 -38.27 3.54
CA GLY A 330 18.92 -39.50 4.33
C GLY A 330 18.68 -39.31 5.82
N LYS A 331 17.42 -39.10 6.22
CA LYS A 331 16.85 -39.59 7.50
C LYS A 331 15.37 -39.21 7.59
N HIS A 332 14.50 -40.22 7.46
CA HIS A 332 13.11 -40.15 7.85
C HIS A 332 13.01 -40.00 9.37
N ARG A 333 12.28 -38.97 9.85
CA ARG A 333 11.40 -39.06 11.01
C ARG A 333 10.48 -37.84 11.13
N ASN A 334 9.28 -38.13 11.59
CA ASN A 334 8.06 -37.33 11.71
C ASN A 334 8.24 -35.87 12.17
N ASN A 335 7.61 -34.93 11.47
CA ASN A 335 7.49 -33.55 11.89
C ASN A 335 6.26 -33.38 12.79
N GLN A 336 6.49 -33.09 14.07
CA GLN A 336 5.59 -32.26 14.86
C GLN A 336 5.89 -30.79 14.55
N THR A 337 4.84 -30.03 14.31
CA THR A 337 4.84 -28.57 14.27
C THR A 337 5.01 -28.03 15.68
N ASN A 338 5.96 -27.12 15.90
CA ASN A 338 5.80 -26.15 16.99
C ASN A 338 4.70 -25.19 16.55
N THR A 339 3.54 -25.34 17.18
CA THR A 339 2.31 -24.56 17.00
C THR A 339 2.32 -23.28 17.80
#